data_AF-A0A973B9T3-F1
#
_entry.id   AF-A0A973B9T3-F1
#
_cell.length_a   1.000
_cell.length_b   1.000
_cell.length_c   1.000
_cell.angle_alpha   90.00
_cell.angle_beta   90.00
_cell.angle_gamma   90.00
#
_symmetry.space_group_name_H-M   'P 1'
#
loop_
_entity.id
_entity.type
_entity.pdbx_description
1 polymer ?
#
loop_
_entity_poly.entity_id
_entity_poly.type
_entity_poly.pdbx_seq_one_letter_code
_entity_poly.pdbx_strand_id
1 'polypeptide(L)'
;MSRVASRIMSTVLLAALIVEVAFASVTHNCDMYGKLALKQAIDSKKYNCGFRGKAWGRDLKDHVNWCASVDPTQWRAQLKYRRLELQKCKI
;
A
#
# COMPACT_ATOMS: atom_id res chain seq x y z
N MET A 1 18.68 -12.58 68.75
CA MET A 1 18.40 -11.43 67.87
C MET A 1 18.15 -11.98 66.47
N SER A 2 16.93 -11.97 65.96
CA SER A 2 16.66 -12.44 64.60
C SER A 2 15.58 -11.59 63.95
N ARG A 3 16.01 -10.69 63.05
CA ARG A 3 15.14 -10.01 62.09
C ARG A 3 15.03 -10.93 60.87
N VAL A 4 13.82 -11.34 60.53
CA VAL A 4 13.53 -12.07 59.28
C VAL A 4 13.53 -11.04 58.14
N ALA A 5 14.44 -11.19 57.17
CA ALA A 5 14.46 -10.39 55.96
C ALA A 5 14.03 -11.24 54.75
N SER A 6 12.99 -10.75 54.11
CA SER A 6 12.33 -11.19 52.88
C SER A 6 13.27 -11.75 51.80
N ARG A 7 12.96 -12.96 51.33
CA ARG A 7 13.32 -13.40 49.97
C ARG A 7 12.00 -13.68 49.27
N ILE A 8 11.62 -12.76 48.39
CA ILE A 8 10.43 -12.88 47.55
C ILE A 8 10.60 -14.12 46.68
N MET A 9 9.80 -15.13 46.98
CA MET A 9 9.59 -16.33 46.19
C MET A 9 8.35 -16.08 45.34
N SER A 10 8.48 -16.05 44.01
CA SER A 10 7.30 -16.01 43.13
C SER A 10 7.60 -16.78 41.85
N THR A 11 6.96 -17.95 41.81
CA THR A 11 6.79 -18.85 40.67
C THR A 11 5.95 -18.17 39.59
N VAL A 12 6.50 -17.95 38.40
CA VAL A 12 5.71 -17.73 37.18
C VAL A 12 6.28 -18.64 36.08
N LEU A 13 5.62 -19.78 35.92
CA LEU A 13 5.72 -20.68 34.78
C LEU A 13 4.43 -20.46 33.95
N LEU A 14 4.59 -20.45 32.61
CA LEU A 14 3.59 -20.37 31.52
C LEU A 14 3.24 -19.01 30.90
N ALA A 15 3.56 -18.94 29.60
CA ALA A 15 2.87 -18.26 28.51
C ALA A 15 2.89 -16.72 28.44
N ALA A 16 3.93 -16.18 27.79
CA ALA A 16 3.79 -14.95 26.99
C ALA A 16 4.78 -14.97 25.82
N LEU A 17 4.47 -15.76 24.78
CA LEU A 17 5.01 -15.54 23.44
C LEU A 17 4.36 -14.26 22.92
N ILE A 18 4.98 -13.10 23.17
CA ILE A 18 4.54 -11.84 22.58
C ILE A 18 4.95 -11.90 21.10
N VAL A 19 4.05 -12.38 20.25
CA VAL A 19 4.19 -12.24 18.79
C VAL A 19 3.96 -10.76 18.48
N GLU A 20 5.03 -10.00 18.29
CA GLU A 20 4.97 -8.62 17.79
C GLU A 20 4.50 -8.65 16.33
N VAL A 21 3.19 -8.58 16.12
CA VAL A 21 2.61 -8.43 14.78
C VAL A 21 2.91 -7.00 14.31
N ALA A 22 3.94 -6.86 13.47
CA ALA A 22 4.27 -5.58 12.85
C ALA A 22 3.14 -5.16 11.89
N PHE A 23 2.36 -4.15 12.27
CA PHE A 23 1.36 -3.55 11.40
C PHE A 23 2.08 -2.76 10.31
N ALA A 24 2.05 -3.25 9.07
CA ALA A 24 2.54 -2.49 7.92
C ALA A 24 1.70 -1.21 7.78
N SER A 25 2.27 -0.06 8.14
CA SER A 25 1.63 1.24 7.94
C SER A 25 1.36 1.44 6.45
N VAL A 26 0.13 1.79 6.13
CA VAL A 26 -0.29 2.10 4.76
C VAL A 26 0.34 3.43 4.35
N THR A 27 1.57 3.40 3.82
CA THR A 27 2.22 4.61 3.32
C THR A 27 1.46 5.13 2.10
N HIS A 28 1.15 6.43 2.10
CA HIS A 28 0.53 7.13 1.00
C HIS A 28 1.62 7.61 0.04
N ASN A 29 2.01 6.75 -0.89
CA ASN A 29 3.12 7.03 -1.82
C ASN A 29 2.59 7.48 -3.18
N CYS A 30 2.24 8.77 -3.28
CA CYS A 30 1.66 9.33 -4.50
C CYS A 30 2.65 9.53 -5.65
N ASP A 31 3.95 9.69 -5.36
CA ASP A 31 4.99 9.71 -6.40
C ASP A 31 5.07 8.34 -7.11
N MET A 32 5.12 7.25 -6.34
CA MET A 32 5.08 5.89 -6.90
C MET A 32 3.81 5.64 -7.69
N TYR A 33 2.64 5.97 -7.12
CA TYR A 33 1.37 5.85 -7.84
C TYR A 33 1.42 6.62 -9.17
N GLY A 34 1.87 7.89 -9.15
CA GLY A 34 1.89 8.75 -10.32
C GLY A 34 2.75 8.18 -11.45
N LYS A 35 3.96 7.72 -11.12
CA LYS A 35 4.88 7.11 -12.10
C LYS A 35 4.32 5.82 -12.69
N LEU A 36 3.73 4.95 -11.87
CA LEU A 36 3.10 3.72 -12.33
C LEU A 36 1.86 4.00 -13.21
N ALA A 37 1.00 4.92 -12.80
CA ALA A 37 -0.20 5.31 -13.54
C ALA A 37 0.16 5.95 -14.90
N LEU A 38 1.19 6.80 -14.94
CA LEU A 38 1.72 7.37 -16.18
C LEU A 38 2.24 6.27 -17.11
N LYS A 39 3.04 5.34 -16.60
CA LYS A 39 3.55 4.22 -17.40
C LYS A 39 2.41 3.39 -17.98
N GLN A 40 1.39 3.09 -17.19
CA GLN A 40 0.19 2.38 -17.65
C GLN A 40 -0.57 3.16 -18.73
N ALA A 41 -0.66 4.49 -18.63
CA ALA A 41 -1.29 5.32 -19.64
C ALA A 41 -0.50 5.31 -20.96
N ILE A 42 0.83 5.43 -20.90
CA ILE A 42 1.70 5.33 -22.07
C ILE A 42 1.56 3.96 -22.73
N ASP A 43 1.60 2.89 -21.93
CA ASP A 43 1.41 1.53 -22.42
C ASP A 43 0.04 1.37 -23.09
N SER A 44 -1.04 1.90 -22.50
CA SER A 44 -2.38 1.83 -23.09
C SER A 44 -2.46 2.47 -24.48
N LYS A 45 -1.73 3.58 -24.68
CA LYS A 45 -1.64 4.24 -25.98
C LYS A 45 -0.76 3.45 -26.95
N LYS A 46 0.36 2.89 -26.47
CA LYS A 46 1.26 2.05 -27.27
C LYS A 46 0.54 0.82 -27.86
N TYR A 47 -0.33 0.18 -27.07
CA TYR A 47 -1.08 -1.00 -27.50
C TYR A 47 -2.45 -0.65 -28.13
N ASN A 48 -2.74 0.63 -28.40
CA ASN A 48 -3.99 1.09 -28.98
C ASN A 48 -5.26 0.59 -28.24
N CYS A 49 -5.21 0.48 -26.91
CA CYS A 49 -6.32 -0.06 -26.08
C CYS A 49 -7.62 0.77 -26.11
N GLY A 50 -7.59 1.99 -26.67
CA GLY A 50 -8.76 2.87 -26.75
C GLY A 50 -9.21 3.50 -25.42
N PHE A 51 -8.50 3.27 -24.32
CA PHE A 51 -8.81 3.83 -23.00
C PHE A 51 -8.74 5.37 -23.00
N ARG A 52 -9.68 5.99 -22.28
CA ARG A 52 -9.90 7.45 -22.27
C ARG A 52 -10.20 7.96 -20.86
N GLY A 53 -10.24 9.29 -20.72
CA GLY A 53 -10.54 9.99 -19.47
C GLY A 53 -9.32 10.24 -18.59
N LYS A 54 -9.51 11.00 -17.50
CA LYS A 54 -8.42 11.49 -16.62
C LYS A 54 -7.54 10.35 -16.09
N ALA A 55 -8.14 9.22 -15.74
CA ALA A 55 -7.39 8.05 -15.28
C ALA A 55 -6.34 7.58 -16.30
N TRP A 56 -6.62 7.64 -17.60
CA TRP A 56 -5.69 7.21 -18.66
C TRP A 56 -4.92 8.37 -19.31
N GLY A 57 -4.94 9.55 -18.69
CA GLY A 57 -4.13 10.69 -19.09
C GLY A 57 -2.62 10.42 -18.93
N ARG A 58 -1.79 11.11 -19.72
CA ARG A 58 -0.32 11.01 -19.67
C ARG A 58 0.35 12.17 -18.92
N ASP A 59 -0.42 12.85 -18.06
CA ASP A 59 0.08 13.90 -17.20
C ASP A 59 0.42 13.31 -15.82
N LEU A 60 1.68 13.42 -15.39
CA LEU A 60 2.13 12.91 -14.10
C LEU A 60 1.51 13.68 -12.92
N LYS A 61 1.40 15.00 -13.06
CA LYS A 61 0.90 15.90 -12.01
C LYS A 61 -0.56 15.58 -11.71
N ASP A 62 -1.36 15.31 -12.74
CA ASP A 62 -2.76 14.89 -12.57
C ASP A 62 -2.89 13.59 -11.77
N HIS A 63 -2.01 12.60 -12.02
CA HIS A 63 -2.01 11.36 -11.24
C HIS A 63 -1.62 11.60 -9.79
N VAL A 64 -0.54 12.36 -9.55
CA VAL A 64 -0.09 12.68 -8.19
C VAL A 64 -1.17 13.46 -7.43
N ASN A 65 -1.80 14.45 -8.07
CA ASN A 65 -2.88 15.24 -7.48
C ASN A 65 -4.11 14.38 -7.14
N TRP A 66 -4.51 13.49 -8.04
CA TRP A 66 -5.63 12.59 -7.75
C TRP A 66 -5.31 11.66 -6.58
N CYS A 67 -4.11 11.08 -6.54
CA CYS A 67 -3.69 10.25 -5.41
C CYS A 67 -3.72 11.03 -4.09
N ALA A 68 -3.25 12.28 -4.09
CA ALA A 68 -3.26 13.14 -2.92
C ALA A 68 -4.68 13.40 -2.38
N SER A 69 -5.69 13.31 -3.26
CA SER A 69 -7.10 13.54 -2.91
C SER A 69 -7.87 12.30 -2.44
N VAL A 70 -7.28 11.10 -2.50
CA VAL A 70 -7.99 9.85 -2.20
C VAL A 70 -7.29 9.02 -1.12
N ASP A 71 -8.07 8.15 -0.47
CA ASP A 71 -7.57 7.19 0.50
C ASP A 71 -6.58 6.21 -0.16
N PRO A 72 -5.53 5.75 0.55
CA PRO A 72 -4.58 4.81 -0.01
C PRO A 72 -5.17 3.51 -0.58
N THR A 73 -6.33 3.07 -0.11
CA THR A 73 -7.04 1.90 -0.67
C THR A 73 -7.56 2.16 -2.09
N GLN A 74 -7.97 3.38 -2.39
CA GLN A 74 -8.54 3.77 -3.69
C GLN A 74 -7.47 3.79 -4.79
N TRP A 75 -6.33 4.45 -4.56
CA TRP A 75 -5.27 4.48 -5.58
C TRP A 75 -4.65 3.10 -5.80
N ARG A 76 -4.57 2.25 -4.76
CA ARG A 76 -4.13 0.84 -4.92
C ARG A 76 -5.12 0.03 -5.76
N ALA A 77 -6.42 0.16 -5.49
CA ALA A 77 -7.46 -0.50 -6.27
C ALA A 77 -7.40 -0.06 -7.75
N GLN A 78 -7.17 1.23 -7.99
CA GLN A 78 -7.06 1.79 -9.32
C GLN A 78 -5.82 1.28 -10.08
N LEU A 79 -4.64 1.20 -9.45
CA LEU A 79 -3.47 0.57 -10.06
C LEU A 79 -3.71 -0.90 -10.43
N LYS A 80 -4.39 -1.65 -9.56
CA LYS A 80 -4.76 -3.05 -9.82
C LYS A 80 -5.70 -3.15 -11.01
N TYR A 81 -6.76 -2.34 -11.03
CA TYR A 81 -7.72 -2.29 -12.14
C TYR A 81 -7.01 -2.01 -13.48
N ARG A 82 -6.17 -0.96 -13.53
CA ARG A 82 -5.44 -0.57 -14.73
C ARG A 82 -4.51 -1.67 -15.24
N ARG A 83 -3.85 -2.38 -14.33
CA ARG A 83 -2.99 -3.52 -14.68
C ARG A 83 -3.80 -4.61 -15.37
N LEU A 84 -4.99 -4.93 -14.84
CA LEU A 84 -5.87 -5.96 -15.42
C LEU A 84 -6.43 -5.53 -16.78
N GLU A 85 -6.85 -4.28 -16.94
CA GLU A 85 -7.32 -3.76 -18.23
C GLU A 85 -6.22 -3.80 -19.30
N LEU A 86 -4.99 -3.42 -18.94
CA LEU A 86 -3.84 -3.54 -19.84
C LEU A 86 -3.49 -4.98 -20.20
N GLN A 87 -3.68 -5.94 -19.28
CA GLN A 87 -3.47 -7.35 -19.58
C GLN A 87 -4.47 -7.86 -20.61
N LYS A 88 -5.75 -7.51 -20.45
CA LYS A 88 -6.80 -7.88 -21.41
C LYS A 88 -6.56 -7.27 -22.79
N CYS A 89 -6.12 -6.01 -22.85
CA CYS A 89 -5.86 -5.30 -24.11
C CYS A 89 -4.71 -5.88 -24.94
N LYS A 90 -3.70 -6.49 -24.29
CA LYS A 90 -2.51 -7.02 -24.97
C LYS A 90 -2.71 -8.38 -25.61
N ILE A 91 -3.90 -8.97 -25.46
CA ILE A 91 -4.29 -10.26 -26.02
C ILE A 91 -5.04 -9.98 -27.32
#